data_AF-A0A285PHJ0-F1
#
_entry.id   AF-A0A285PHJ0-F1
#
_cell.length_a   1.000
_cell.length_b   1.000
_cell.length_c   1.000
_cell.angle_alpha   90.00
_cell.angle_beta   90.00
_cell.angle_gamma   90.00
#
_symmetry.space_group_name_H-M   'P 1'
#
loop_
_entity.id
_entity.type
_entity.pdbx_description
1 polymer ?
#
loop_
_entity_poly.entity_id
_entity_poly.type
_entity_poly.pdbx_seq_one_letter_code
_entity_poly.pdbx_strand_id
1 'polypeptide(L)'
;MPEFARDLSVETGIGVARITGSVSAHDLTDEQISFKAFEFEPNLPEGYDVRKCSAILLVVEGLIALDEVKMDLSIETKALASPCSGQGLDALEWGENGCSVTVGTEDEECLSHRFPGLKLKNKLAIEYGEQSMKLRLSNLGRCRSPSFHFILAENDDPETVEASSWYAVDQPHSLLLEQQ
;
A
#
# COMPACT_ATOMS: atom_id res chain seq x y z
N MET A 1 8.05 -24.29 -4.37
CA MET A 1 8.50 -22.95 -3.98
C MET A 1 7.68 -22.57 -2.76
N PRO A 2 8.30 -22.27 -1.62
CA PRO A 2 7.54 -21.81 -0.48
C PRO A 2 6.91 -20.45 -0.80
N GLU A 3 5.61 -20.36 -0.56
CA GLU A 3 4.85 -19.12 -0.57
C GLU A 3 4.43 -18.86 0.88
N PHE A 4 4.69 -17.65 1.35
CA PHE A 4 4.20 -17.19 2.64
C PHE A 4 3.11 -16.18 2.40
N ALA A 5 1.99 -16.34 3.11
CA ALA A 5 0.87 -15.42 3.06
C ALA A 5 0.49 -15.01 4.48
N ARG A 6 0.19 -13.72 4.67
CA ARG A 6 -0.29 -13.14 5.91
C ARG A 6 -1.49 -12.25 5.61
N ASP A 7 -2.47 -12.27 6.50
CA ASP A 7 -3.67 -11.44 6.43
C ASP A 7 -3.75 -10.48 7.60
N LEU A 8 -4.32 -9.31 7.35
CA LEU A 8 -4.60 -8.25 8.31
C LEU A 8 -5.94 -7.60 7.96
N SER A 9 -6.54 -6.94 8.94
CA SER A 9 -7.75 -6.14 8.75
C SER A 9 -7.58 -4.76 9.39
N VAL A 10 -8.04 -3.72 8.69
CA VAL A 10 -8.11 -2.35 9.20
C VAL A 10 -9.56 -1.89 9.14
N GLU A 11 -10.10 -1.50 10.28
CA GLU A 11 -11.43 -0.89 10.37
C GLU A 11 -11.38 0.53 9.81
N THR A 12 -12.37 0.88 8.98
CA THR A 12 -12.55 2.21 8.39
C THR A 12 -13.98 2.71 8.56
N GLY A 13 -14.21 4.01 8.33
CA GLY A 13 -15.53 4.64 8.39
C GLY A 13 -16.55 4.11 7.38
N ILE A 14 -16.13 3.39 6.33
CA ILE A 14 -17.02 2.84 5.29
C ILE A 14 -17.09 1.31 5.28
N GLY A 15 -16.27 0.62 6.09
CA GLY A 15 -16.22 -0.83 6.13
C GLY A 15 -14.86 -1.38 6.61
N VAL A 16 -14.67 -2.68 6.48
CA VAL A 16 -13.40 -3.34 6.84
C VAL A 16 -12.52 -3.47 5.61
N ALA A 17 -11.32 -2.91 5.66
CA ALA A 17 -10.27 -3.20 4.69
C ALA A 17 -9.59 -4.52 5.08
N ARG A 18 -9.69 -5.53 4.22
CA ARG A 18 -8.94 -6.79 4.33
C ARG A 18 -7.71 -6.72 3.44
N ILE A 19 -6.56 -7.05 4.01
CA ILE A 19 -5.28 -6.99 3.31
C ILE A 19 -4.57 -8.33 3.42
N THR A 20 -4.14 -8.86 2.27
CA THR A 20 -3.30 -10.05 2.19
C THR A 20 -1.96 -9.67 1.59
N GLY A 21 -0.87 -10.00 2.28
CA GLY A 21 0.49 -9.93 1.75
C GLY A 21 1.01 -11.33 1.49
N SER A 22 1.55 -11.59 0.28
CA SER A 22 2.27 -12.83 0.01
C SER A 22 3.61 -12.63 -0.69
N VAL A 23 4.55 -13.51 -0.37
CA VAL A 23 5.92 -13.51 -0.91
C VAL A 23 6.30 -14.94 -1.27
N SER A 24 6.84 -15.10 -2.48
CA SER A 24 7.39 -16.36 -2.98
C SER A 24 8.88 -16.23 -3.27
N ALA A 25 9.66 -17.15 -2.72
CA ALA A 25 11.10 -17.24 -2.93
C ALA A 25 11.65 -18.61 -2.53
N HIS A 26 12.81 -19.00 -3.05
CA HIS A 26 13.39 -20.34 -2.79
C HIS A 26 13.88 -20.55 -1.35
N ASP A 27 14.57 -19.56 -0.77
CA ASP A 27 15.28 -19.67 0.53
C ASP A 27 14.65 -18.78 1.61
N LEU A 28 13.33 -18.55 1.54
CA LEU A 28 12.61 -17.66 2.44
C LEU A 28 12.16 -18.40 3.69
N THR A 29 12.41 -17.82 4.87
CA THR A 29 11.88 -18.30 6.15
C THR A 29 10.83 -17.34 6.70
N ASP A 30 9.99 -17.84 7.60
CA ASP A 30 8.89 -17.07 8.17
C ASP A 30 9.39 -15.88 9.00
N GLU A 31 10.52 -16.05 9.69
CA GLU A 31 11.14 -15.02 10.54
C GLU A 31 11.69 -13.84 9.73
N GLN A 32 11.87 -14.02 8.41
CA GLN A 32 12.30 -12.94 7.52
C GLN A 32 11.14 -12.07 7.05
N ILE A 33 9.89 -12.42 7.34
CA ILE A 33 8.73 -11.68 6.82
C ILE A 33 8.06 -10.94 7.96
N SER A 34 7.95 -9.64 7.80
CA SER A 34 7.10 -8.78 8.64
C SER A 34 5.95 -8.26 7.80
N PHE A 35 4.73 -8.48 8.28
CA PHE A 35 3.53 -7.90 7.70
C PHE A 35 2.73 -7.25 8.82
N LYS A 36 2.65 -5.91 8.80
CA LYS A 36 2.09 -5.11 9.90
C LYS A 36 1.16 -4.04 9.35
N ALA A 37 0.16 -3.69 10.15
CA ALA A 37 -0.63 -2.49 9.99
C ALA A 37 -0.44 -1.61 11.24
N PHE A 38 -0.25 -0.30 11.04
CA PHE A 38 -0.13 0.66 12.14
C PHE A 38 -0.66 2.04 11.72
N GLU A 39 -1.18 2.77 12.70
CA GLU A 39 -1.60 4.16 12.51
C GLU A 39 -0.39 5.09 12.66
N PHE A 40 -0.36 6.18 11.88
CA PHE A 40 0.68 7.19 11.95
C PHE A 40 0.13 8.57 11.57
N GLU A 41 0.88 9.62 11.91
CA GLU A 41 0.57 10.99 11.49
C GLU A 41 1.29 11.28 10.16
N PRO A 42 0.56 11.51 9.05
CA PRO A 42 1.17 11.82 7.77
C PRO A 42 1.76 13.23 7.78
N ASN A 43 2.83 13.43 7.02
CA ASN A 43 3.39 14.75 6.80
C ASN A 43 2.54 15.49 5.76
N LEU A 44 1.61 16.32 6.23
CA LEU A 44 0.66 17.04 5.40
C LEU A 44 1.10 18.51 5.17
N PRO A 45 0.71 19.12 4.03
CA PRO A 45 0.86 20.55 3.84
C PRO A 45 0.07 21.36 4.88
N GLU A 46 0.45 22.62 5.09
CA GLU A 46 -0.23 23.48 6.07
C GLU A 46 -1.71 23.63 5.75
N GLY A 47 -2.56 23.38 6.75
CA GLY A 47 -4.02 23.47 6.66
C GLY A 47 -4.73 22.21 6.18
N TYR A 48 -3.99 21.20 5.73
CA TYR A 48 -4.55 19.90 5.35
C TYR A 48 -4.72 19.00 6.58
N ASP A 49 -5.78 18.21 6.59
CA ASP A 49 -6.07 17.28 7.68
C ASP A 49 -6.71 15.97 7.18
N VAL A 50 -6.46 14.90 7.94
CA VAL A 50 -7.17 13.62 7.77
C VAL A 50 -7.58 13.12 9.13
N ARG A 51 -8.73 12.43 9.21
CA ARG A 51 -9.20 11.86 10.47
C ARG A 51 -8.29 10.75 10.96
N LYS A 52 -7.80 9.93 10.03
CA LYS A 52 -7.00 8.75 10.32
C LYS A 52 -6.12 8.40 9.13
N CYS A 53 -4.90 7.94 9.41
CA CYS A 53 -3.99 7.41 8.42
C CYS A 53 -3.33 6.13 8.95
N SER A 54 -3.33 5.07 8.14
CA SER A 54 -2.78 3.76 8.48
C SER A 54 -1.87 3.27 7.37
N ALA A 55 -0.69 2.75 7.73
CA ALA A 55 0.19 2.07 6.80
C ALA A 55 0.04 0.56 6.96
N ILE A 56 0.00 -0.16 5.83
CA ILE A 56 0.18 -1.60 5.79
C ILE A 56 1.50 -1.87 5.10
N LEU A 57 2.43 -2.47 5.83
CA LEU A 57 3.81 -2.62 5.43
C LEU A 57 4.19 -4.10 5.38
N LEU A 58 4.66 -4.53 4.20
CA LEU A 58 5.27 -5.83 3.97
C LEU A 58 6.78 -5.64 3.85
N VAL A 59 7.55 -6.26 4.73
CA VAL A 59 9.02 -6.25 4.73
C VAL A 59 9.52 -7.68 4.64
N VAL A 60 10.51 -7.89 3.79
CA VAL A 60 11.27 -9.14 3.71
C VAL A 60 12.69 -8.83 4.13
N GLU A 61 13.25 -9.52 5.12
CA GLU A 61 14.57 -9.23 5.69
C GLU A 61 15.68 -10.08 5.07
N GLY A 62 16.82 -9.43 4.79
CA GLY A 62 18.02 -10.10 4.28
C GLY A 62 18.16 -10.02 2.76
N LEU A 63 19.11 -10.78 2.21
CA LEU A 63 19.39 -10.82 0.78
C LEU A 63 18.73 -12.06 0.16
N ILE A 64 17.58 -11.89 -0.48
CA ILE A 64 16.76 -13.00 -0.98
C ILE A 64 16.49 -12.82 -2.47
N ALA A 65 16.51 -13.94 -3.22
CA ALA A 65 16.00 -13.98 -4.58
C ALA A 65 14.48 -14.13 -4.56
N LEU A 66 13.77 -13.03 -4.80
CA LEU A 66 12.31 -13.00 -4.82
C LEU A 66 11.77 -13.36 -6.21
N ASP A 67 10.84 -14.32 -6.23
CA ASP A 67 10.12 -14.72 -7.44
C ASP A 67 8.86 -13.88 -7.59
N GLU A 68 8.10 -13.69 -6.52
CA GLU A 68 6.85 -12.93 -6.55
C GLU A 68 6.57 -12.22 -5.22
N VAL A 69 5.98 -11.02 -5.32
CA VAL A 69 5.38 -10.29 -4.21
C VAL A 69 3.97 -9.88 -4.59
N LYS A 70 3.04 -10.10 -3.66
CA LYS A 70 1.62 -9.79 -3.80
C LYS A 70 1.17 -8.97 -2.59
N MET A 71 0.50 -7.86 -2.83
CA MET A 71 -0.34 -7.21 -1.81
C MET A 71 -1.72 -7.01 -2.39
N ASP A 72 -2.73 -7.52 -1.71
CA ASP A 72 -4.15 -7.37 -2.07
C ASP A 72 -4.85 -6.62 -0.97
N LEU A 73 -5.51 -5.53 -1.33
CA LEU A 73 -6.42 -4.82 -0.45
C LEU A 73 -7.81 -4.89 -1.05
N SER A 74 -8.79 -5.23 -0.23
CA SER A 74 -10.21 -5.13 -0.56
C SER A 74 -10.98 -4.50 0.59
N ILE A 75 -11.95 -3.64 0.28
CA ILE A 75 -12.79 -2.99 1.28
C ILE A 75 -14.23 -3.51 1.22
N GLU A 76 -14.79 -3.88 2.37
CA GLU A 76 -16.17 -4.34 2.49
C GLU A 76 -17.16 -3.16 2.46
N THR A 77 -17.35 -2.57 1.29
CA THR A 77 -18.27 -1.45 1.06
C THR A 77 -19.12 -1.70 -0.20
N LYS A 78 -20.23 -0.95 -0.33
CA LYS A 78 -21.01 -0.89 -1.58
C LYS A 78 -20.55 0.25 -2.50
N ALA A 79 -19.70 1.15 -2.00
CA ALA A 79 -19.12 2.21 -2.80
C ALA A 79 -18.29 1.63 -3.95
N LEU A 80 -18.29 2.35 -5.06
CA LEU A 80 -17.43 2.04 -6.20
C LEU A 80 -16.18 2.90 -6.10
N ALA A 81 -15.03 2.29 -6.30
CA ALA A 81 -13.76 2.98 -6.35
C ALA A 81 -13.74 4.03 -7.48
N SER A 82 -13.15 5.17 -7.20
CA SER A 82 -12.76 6.16 -8.19
C SER A 82 -11.23 6.27 -8.21
N PRO A 83 -10.57 6.10 -9.38
CA PRO A 83 -9.13 6.30 -9.47
C PRO A 83 -8.74 7.75 -9.18
N CYS A 84 -7.72 7.92 -8.35
CA CYS A 84 -7.16 9.22 -7.99
C CYS A 84 -5.63 9.25 -8.10
N SER A 85 -5.03 8.40 -8.94
CA SER A 85 -3.57 8.32 -9.15
C SER A 85 -2.96 9.62 -9.72
N GLY A 86 -1.66 9.84 -9.43
CA GLY A 86 -0.87 10.95 -9.95
C GLY A 86 0.51 11.06 -9.31
N GLN A 87 1.45 11.78 -9.93
CA GLN A 87 2.72 12.24 -9.33
C GLN A 87 3.55 11.19 -8.54
N GLY A 88 3.66 9.94 -9.00
CA GLY A 88 4.41 8.91 -8.26
C GLY A 88 3.54 7.97 -7.43
N LEU A 89 2.23 8.19 -7.43
CA LEU A 89 1.22 7.50 -6.62
C LEU A 89 0.19 6.80 -7.52
N ASP A 90 0.01 5.51 -7.29
CA ASP A 90 -1.16 4.77 -7.73
C ASP A 90 -2.18 4.76 -6.59
N ALA A 91 -3.42 5.21 -6.85
CA ALA A 91 -4.41 5.38 -5.79
C ALA A 91 -5.87 5.16 -6.22
N LEU A 92 -6.68 4.72 -5.25
CA LEU A 92 -8.13 4.58 -5.34
C LEU A 92 -8.80 5.25 -4.15
N GLU A 93 -9.97 5.82 -4.39
CA GLU A 93 -10.84 6.40 -3.37
C GLU A 93 -12.22 5.74 -3.38
N TRP A 94 -12.78 5.52 -2.21
CA TRP A 94 -14.17 5.10 -1.99
C TRP A 94 -14.88 6.12 -1.10
N GLY A 95 -16.12 6.47 -1.44
CA GLY A 95 -16.97 7.35 -0.63
C GLY A 95 -18.28 6.66 -0.25
N GLU A 96 -18.58 6.58 1.06
CA GLU A 96 -19.88 6.11 1.56
C GLU A 96 -20.22 6.80 2.89
N ASN A 97 -21.50 7.09 3.13
CA ASN A 97 -22.00 7.61 4.41
C ASN A 97 -21.30 8.89 4.94
N GLY A 98 -20.85 9.78 4.05
CA GLY A 98 -20.15 11.01 4.44
C GLY A 98 -18.72 10.79 4.93
N CYS A 99 -18.11 9.66 4.56
CA CYS A 99 -16.71 9.35 4.78
C CYS A 99 -16.07 8.93 3.45
N SER A 100 -14.85 9.37 3.23
CA SER A 100 -13.98 8.85 2.17
C SER A 100 -12.89 7.98 2.76
N VAL A 101 -12.47 6.97 2.00
CA VAL A 101 -11.27 6.19 2.23
C VAL A 101 -10.44 6.20 0.96
N THR A 102 -9.22 6.69 1.07
CA THR A 102 -8.24 6.70 -0.02
C THR A 102 -7.15 5.68 0.29
N VAL A 103 -6.81 4.84 -0.70
CA VAL A 103 -5.69 3.91 -0.65
C VAL A 103 -4.66 4.35 -1.67
N GLY A 104 -3.40 4.41 -1.26
CA GLY A 104 -2.27 4.73 -2.14
C GLY A 104 -1.13 3.72 -2.02
N THR A 105 -0.35 3.58 -3.10
CA THR A 105 0.95 2.93 -3.14
C THR A 105 1.85 3.62 -4.15
N GLU A 106 3.16 3.38 -4.06
CA GLU A 106 4.13 3.88 -5.02
C GLU A 106 3.90 3.32 -6.42
N ASP A 107 4.03 4.17 -7.42
CA ASP A 107 3.99 3.77 -8.83
C ASP A 107 5.29 3.09 -9.32
N GLU A 108 5.34 2.75 -10.61
CA GLU A 108 6.52 2.14 -11.23
C GLU A 108 7.78 3.00 -11.09
N GLU A 109 7.66 4.32 -11.20
CA GLU A 109 8.81 5.23 -11.17
C GLU A 109 9.39 5.30 -9.76
N CYS A 110 8.55 5.52 -8.75
CA CYS A 110 8.94 5.54 -7.35
C CYS A 110 9.58 4.21 -6.90
N LEU A 111 8.95 3.07 -7.25
CA LEU A 111 9.52 1.76 -6.94
C LEU A 111 10.82 1.50 -7.71
N SER A 112 10.93 1.95 -8.96
CA SER A 112 12.16 1.81 -9.74
C SER A 112 13.32 2.62 -9.17
N HIS A 113 13.06 3.80 -8.62
CA HIS A 113 14.06 4.60 -7.91
C HIS A 113 14.57 3.91 -6.64
N ARG A 114 13.69 3.26 -5.88
CA ARG A 114 14.07 2.48 -4.70
C ARG A 114 14.79 1.19 -5.04
N PHE A 115 14.46 0.59 -6.18
CA PHE A 115 14.97 -0.70 -6.61
C PHE A 115 15.60 -0.63 -8.02
N PRO A 116 16.68 0.15 -8.23
CA PRO A 116 17.22 0.44 -9.56
C PRO A 116 17.75 -0.81 -10.29
N GLY A 117 18.09 -1.87 -9.55
CA GLY A 117 18.56 -3.13 -10.11
C GLY A 117 17.46 -4.08 -10.61
N LEU A 118 16.19 -3.89 -10.19
CA LEU A 118 15.14 -4.88 -10.44
C LEU A 118 14.46 -4.72 -11.81
N LYS A 119 14.63 -3.57 -12.48
CA LYS A 119 14.02 -3.25 -13.80
C LYS A 119 12.52 -3.60 -13.82
N LEU A 120 11.73 -2.82 -13.10
CA LEU A 120 10.33 -3.15 -12.78
C LEU A 120 9.36 -3.07 -13.96
N LYS A 121 9.79 -2.48 -15.08
CA LYS A 121 9.01 -2.44 -16.31
C LYS A 121 8.54 -3.85 -16.73
N ASN A 122 7.24 -4.02 -16.88
CA ASN A 122 6.54 -5.30 -17.14
C ASN A 122 6.61 -6.35 -16.00
N LYS A 123 7.13 -5.98 -14.82
CA LYS A 123 7.17 -6.83 -13.63
C LYS A 123 6.17 -6.36 -12.58
N LEU A 124 5.96 -5.05 -12.49
CA LEU A 124 4.94 -4.42 -11.67
C LEU A 124 3.61 -4.42 -12.41
N ALA A 125 2.56 -4.82 -11.72
CA ALA A 125 1.19 -4.59 -12.12
C ALA A 125 0.42 -4.04 -10.90
N ILE A 126 -0.20 -2.89 -11.11
CA ILE A 126 -1.23 -2.37 -10.23
C ILE A 126 -2.58 -2.65 -10.89
N GLU A 127 -3.45 -3.37 -10.18
CA GLU A 127 -4.80 -3.68 -10.66
C GLU A 127 -5.84 -2.97 -9.80
N TYR A 128 -6.74 -2.26 -10.48
CA TYR A 128 -7.87 -1.58 -9.88
C TYR A 128 -9.15 -2.39 -10.07
N GLY A 129 -9.86 -2.64 -8.99
CA GLY A 129 -11.20 -3.22 -8.97
C GLY A 129 -12.16 -2.30 -8.23
N GLU A 130 -13.46 -2.56 -8.37
CA GLU A 130 -14.50 -1.69 -7.79
C GLU A 130 -14.39 -1.55 -6.26
N GLN A 131 -13.92 -2.58 -5.56
CA GLN A 131 -13.69 -2.59 -4.11
C GLN A 131 -12.28 -3.06 -3.74
N SER A 132 -11.32 -3.00 -4.67
CA SER A 132 -10.00 -3.57 -4.41
C SER A 132 -8.87 -2.87 -5.15
N MET A 133 -7.70 -2.86 -4.54
CA MET A 133 -6.43 -2.51 -5.16
C MET A 133 -5.44 -3.64 -4.97
N LYS A 134 -4.71 -4.00 -6.03
CA LYS A 134 -3.70 -5.07 -5.97
C LYS A 134 -2.38 -4.58 -6.50
N LEU A 135 -1.32 -4.93 -5.80
CA LEU A 135 0.05 -4.79 -6.23
C LEU A 135 0.64 -6.18 -6.48
N ARG A 136 1.25 -6.34 -7.65
CA ARG A 136 1.90 -7.57 -8.09
C ARG A 136 3.27 -7.26 -8.65
N LEU A 137 4.28 -7.95 -8.15
CA LEU A 137 5.64 -7.88 -8.64
C LEU A 137 6.14 -9.28 -8.91
N SER A 138 6.61 -9.54 -10.12
CA SER A 138 7.11 -10.86 -10.53
C SER A 138 8.56 -10.78 -11.00
N ASN A 139 9.29 -11.89 -10.89
CA ASN A 139 10.68 -12.04 -11.36
C ASN A 139 11.61 -10.94 -10.81
N LEU A 140 11.49 -10.61 -9.52
CA LEU A 140 12.28 -9.55 -8.90
C LEU A 140 13.77 -9.91 -8.87
N GLY A 141 14.12 -11.17 -8.66
CA GLY A 141 15.51 -11.59 -8.52
C GLY A 141 16.08 -11.22 -7.15
N ARG A 142 17.40 -11.11 -7.03
CA ARG A 142 18.04 -10.84 -5.72
C ARG A 142 17.84 -9.39 -5.29
N CYS A 143 17.17 -9.20 -4.16
CA CYS A 143 16.98 -7.90 -3.52
C CYS A 143 17.40 -7.96 -2.04
N ARG A 144 17.93 -6.85 -1.53
CA ARG A 144 18.31 -6.71 -0.12
C ARG A 144 17.19 -5.97 0.63
N SER A 145 16.65 -6.64 1.64
CA SER A 145 15.56 -6.21 2.50
C SER A 145 14.44 -5.44 1.78
N PRO A 146 13.80 -6.00 0.73
CA PRO A 146 12.74 -5.30 0.01
C PRO A 146 11.51 -5.10 0.89
N SER A 147 10.81 -3.99 0.64
CA SER A 147 9.60 -3.61 1.37
C SER A 147 8.60 -2.89 0.49
N PHE A 148 7.31 -3.10 0.75
CA PHE A 148 6.19 -2.59 -0.05
C PHE A 148 5.05 -2.18 0.88
N HIS A 149 4.22 -1.26 0.43
CA HIS A 149 3.20 -0.70 1.30
C HIS A 149 1.91 -0.32 0.59
N PHE A 150 0.82 -0.34 1.35
CA PHE A 150 -0.36 0.47 1.09
C PHE A 150 -0.52 1.49 2.22
N ILE A 151 -0.97 2.69 1.90
CA ILE A 151 -1.41 3.68 2.90
C ILE A 151 -2.91 3.86 2.74
N LEU A 152 -3.63 3.87 3.85
CA LEU A 152 -5.06 4.16 3.93
C LEU A 152 -5.22 5.49 4.65
N ALA A 153 -5.94 6.43 4.04
CA ALA A 153 -6.36 7.66 4.69
C ALA A 153 -7.88 7.72 4.74
N GLU A 154 -8.44 8.15 5.86
CA GLU A 154 -9.87 8.34 6.05
C GLU A 154 -10.16 9.82 6.31
N ASN A 155 -11.22 10.33 5.68
CA ASN A 155 -11.64 11.71 5.88
C ASN A 155 -13.16 11.92 5.80
N ASP A 156 -13.62 13.13 6.13
CA ASP A 156 -14.97 13.60 5.78
C ASP A 156 -15.16 13.56 4.26
N ASP A 157 -16.36 13.21 3.80
CA ASP A 157 -16.78 13.37 2.40
C ASP A 157 -18.00 14.32 2.30
N PRO A 158 -17.88 15.50 1.68
CA PRO A 158 -16.66 16.05 1.08
C PRO A 158 -15.62 16.45 2.14
N GLU A 159 -14.35 16.43 1.75
CA GLU A 159 -13.24 16.85 2.63
C GLU A 159 -13.34 18.34 2.98
N THR A 160 -12.86 18.71 4.17
CA THR A 160 -12.76 20.12 4.59
C THR A 160 -11.79 20.89 3.69
N VAL A 161 -10.64 20.28 3.38
CA VAL A 161 -9.68 20.76 2.39
C VAL A 161 -9.51 19.68 1.33
N GLU A 162 -9.76 20.04 0.08
CA GLU A 162 -9.73 19.12 -1.06
C GLU A 162 -8.34 18.48 -1.23
N ALA A 163 -8.36 17.17 -1.51
CA ALA A 163 -7.20 16.30 -1.72
C ALA A 163 -6.36 16.00 -0.47
N SER A 164 -6.91 16.20 0.74
CA SER A 164 -6.18 15.88 1.98
C SER A 164 -5.88 14.41 2.14
N SER A 165 -6.85 13.52 1.84
CA SER A 165 -6.60 12.08 1.85
C SER A 165 -5.58 11.66 0.79
N TRP A 166 -5.53 12.34 -0.36
CA TRP A 166 -4.54 12.09 -1.40
C TRP A 166 -3.12 12.38 -0.91
N TYR A 167 -2.89 13.56 -0.31
CA TYR A 167 -1.59 13.89 0.29
C TYR A 167 -1.23 12.96 1.45
N ALA A 168 -2.22 12.50 2.22
CA ALA A 168 -2.00 11.58 3.32
C ALA A 168 -1.53 10.18 2.88
N VAL A 169 -1.94 9.72 1.70
CA VAL A 169 -1.45 8.44 1.14
C VAL A 169 -0.19 8.58 0.29
N ASP A 170 0.20 9.79 -0.09
CA ASP A 170 1.46 10.11 -0.75
C ASP A 170 2.56 10.38 0.29
N GLN A 171 2.98 9.34 1.00
CA GLN A 171 4.03 9.46 2.02
C GLN A 171 5.30 8.73 1.59
N PRO A 172 6.49 9.33 1.81
CA PRO A 172 7.75 8.67 1.52
C PRO A 172 7.86 7.35 2.29
N HIS A 173 8.24 6.27 1.61
CA HIS A 173 8.36 4.96 2.26
C HIS A 173 9.31 4.94 3.46
N SER A 174 10.34 5.79 3.47
CA SER A 174 11.28 5.92 4.59
C SER A 174 10.58 6.35 5.88
N LEU A 175 9.57 7.22 5.80
CA LEU A 175 8.78 7.65 6.95
C LEU A 175 8.09 6.45 7.59
N LEU A 176 7.54 5.53 6.79
CA LEU A 176 6.84 4.35 7.28
C LEU A 176 7.80 3.38 8.00
N LEU A 177 9.04 3.26 7.52
CA LEU A 177 10.06 2.41 8.14
C LEU A 177 10.54 2.93 9.50
N GLU A 178 10.40 4.22 9.78
CA GLU A 178 10.77 4.86 11.06
C GLU A 178 9.68 4.72 12.13
N GLN A 179 8.44 4.41 11.72
CA GLN A 179 7.24 4.40 12.57
C GLN A 179 6.78 2.98 12.99
N GLN A 180 7.51 1.93 12.58
CA GLN A 180 7.12 0.51 12.75
C GLN A 180 7.76 -0.28 13.90
#